data_AF-A0A5R2MUA9-F1
#
_entry.id   AF-A0A5R2MUA9-F1
#
_cell.length_a   1.000
_cell.length_b   1.000
_cell.length_c   1.000
_cell.angle_alpha   90.00
_cell.angle_beta   90.00
_cell.angle_gamma   90.00
#
_symmetry.space_group_name_H-M   'P 1'
#
loop_
_entity.id
_entity.type
_entity.pdbx_description
1 polymer ?
#
loop_
_entity_poly.entity_id
_entity_poly.type
_entity_poly.pdbx_seq_one_letter_code
_entity_poly.pdbx_strand_id
1 'polypeptide(L)'
;ACVTACKEWNTGGHMAPLTDIDPYGGHVDGVWFNRVHSYEHITEMGGRTVNFPRSCLHCETPACVTVCPTGASYKRASDGIVLIDEDKCIGCKLCSWACPYG
;
A
#
# COMPACT_ATOMS: atom_id res chain seq x y z
N ALA A 1 4.50 1.19 15.23
CA ALA A 1 5.68 1.95 14.75
C ALA A 1 5.73 2.04 13.22
N CYS A 2 5.87 0.92 12.49
CA CYS A 2 6.02 0.95 11.03
C CYS A 2 4.88 1.66 10.28
N VAL A 3 3.62 1.41 10.69
CA VAL A 3 2.44 2.03 10.08
C VAL A 3 2.40 3.54 10.33
N THR A 4 2.59 3.98 11.58
CA THR A 4 2.50 5.40 11.96
C THR A 4 3.64 6.22 11.36
N ALA A 5 4.86 5.67 11.35
CA ALA A 5 6.02 6.32 10.73
C ALA A 5 5.84 6.44 9.20
N CYS A 6 5.32 5.39 8.54
CA CYS A 6 5.00 5.44 7.12
C CYS A 6 3.96 6.53 6.83
N LYS A 7 2.93 6.63 7.66
CA LYS A 7 1.90 7.64 7.52
C LYS A 7 2.45 9.06 7.69
N GLU A 8 3.18 9.31 8.77
CA GLU A 8 3.78 10.61 9.09
C GLU A 8 4.71 11.09 7.97
N TRP A 9 5.63 10.23 7.53
CA TRP A 9 6.58 10.55 6.46
C TRP A 9 5.89 10.92 5.16
N ASN A 10 4.86 10.18 4.74
CA ASN A 10 4.18 10.42 3.47
C ASN A 10 3.15 11.55 3.54
N THR A 11 2.62 11.87 4.74
CA THR A 11 1.67 12.98 4.93
C THR A 11 2.36 14.35 4.89
N GLY A 12 3.66 14.42 5.17
CA GLY A 12 4.47 15.64 5.01
C GLY A 12 5.42 15.64 3.81
N GLY A 13 5.37 14.59 2.97
CA GLY A 13 6.33 14.35 1.90
C GLY A 13 5.87 14.83 0.52
N HIS A 14 6.51 14.29 -0.52
CA HIS A 14 6.17 14.58 -1.93
C HIS A 14 4.71 14.27 -2.27
N MET A 15 4.13 13.24 -1.64
CA MET A 15 2.75 12.79 -1.89
C MET A 15 1.71 13.48 -0.98
N ALA A 16 2.10 14.56 -0.31
CA ALA A 16 1.23 15.28 0.61
C ALA A 16 0.32 16.30 -0.10
N PRO A 17 -0.90 16.55 0.43
CA PRO A 17 -1.54 15.80 1.50
C PRO A 17 -2.13 14.48 0.98
N LEU A 18 -2.05 13.43 1.80
CA LEU A 18 -2.77 12.20 1.52
C LEU A 18 -4.28 12.46 1.59
N THR A 19 -5.07 11.73 0.80
CA THR A 19 -6.54 11.85 0.76
C THR A 19 -7.18 11.17 1.96
N ASP A 20 -6.93 11.71 3.15
CA ASP A 20 -7.51 11.24 4.41
C ASP A 20 -8.73 12.05 4.79
N ILE A 21 -9.67 11.38 5.46
CA ILE A 21 -10.87 11.97 6.03
C ILE A 21 -10.71 11.94 7.55
N ASP A 22 -10.77 13.12 8.17
CA ASP A 22 -10.63 13.30 9.62
C ASP A 22 -9.40 12.56 10.21
N PRO A 23 -8.18 12.80 9.68
CA PRO A 23 -6.97 12.05 10.04
C PRO A 23 -6.56 12.15 11.52
N TYR A 24 -7.13 13.11 12.26
CA TYR A 24 -6.86 13.36 13.68
C TYR A 24 -8.08 13.10 14.58
N GLY A 25 -9.21 12.65 14.02
CA GLY A 25 -10.43 12.35 14.76
C GLY A 25 -10.54 10.91 15.24
N GLY A 26 -11.68 10.58 15.85
CA GLY A 26 -11.93 9.23 16.42
C GLY A 26 -12.19 8.14 15.38
N HIS A 27 -12.50 8.52 14.14
CA HIS A 27 -12.84 7.61 13.04
C HIS A 27 -12.00 7.93 11.80
N VAL A 28 -10.70 7.64 11.89
CA VAL A 28 -9.76 7.85 10.79
C VAL A 28 -10.10 6.97 9.58
N ASP A 29 -10.36 7.59 8.43
CA ASP A 29 -10.49 6.90 7.14
C ASP A 29 -9.54 7.54 6.12
N GLY A 30 -9.03 6.76 5.17
CA GLY A 30 -8.08 7.29 4.19
C GLY A 30 -6.99 6.32 3.76
N VAL A 31 -5.85 6.89 3.39
CA VAL A 31 -4.76 6.17 2.71
C VAL A 31 -3.88 5.45 3.71
N TRP A 32 -3.74 4.13 3.56
CA TRP A 32 -2.82 3.31 4.35
C TRP A 32 -1.86 2.56 3.43
N PHE A 33 -0.65 3.11 3.22
CA PHE A 33 0.39 2.44 2.43
C PHE A 33 1.00 1.23 3.14
N ASN A 34 0.85 1.15 4.46
CA ASN A 34 1.22 0.01 5.28
C ASN A 34 0.12 -0.26 6.32
N ARG A 35 -0.31 -1.50 6.45
CA ARG A 35 -1.31 -1.93 7.44
C ARG A 35 -0.85 -3.19 8.17
N VAL A 36 -1.00 -3.22 9.49
CA VAL A 36 -0.82 -4.44 10.27
C VAL A 36 -2.13 -5.22 10.25
N HIS A 37 -2.07 -6.43 9.70
CA HIS A 37 -3.16 -7.39 9.75
C HIS A 37 -2.94 -8.32 10.93
N SER A 38 -3.98 -8.51 11.74
CA SER A 38 -3.95 -9.40 12.91
C SER A 38 -4.84 -10.60 12.63
N TYR A 39 -4.29 -11.81 12.83
CA TYR A 39 -4.99 -13.07 12.62
C TYR A 39 -4.89 -13.92 13.87
N GLU A 40 -6.01 -14.47 14.33
CA GLU A 40 -6.00 -15.53 15.32
C GLU A 40 -5.84 -16.87 14.62
N HIS A 41 -4.85 -17.64 15.05
CA HIS A 41 -4.59 -18.96 14.50
C HIS A 41 -4.59 -19.98 15.63
N ILE A 42 -5.55 -20.91 15.57
CA ILE A 42 -5.72 -21.98 16.55
C ILE A 42 -5.19 -23.27 15.94
N THR A 43 -4.33 -23.95 16.68
CA THR A 43 -3.77 -25.27 16.35
C THR A 43 -4.11 -26.27 17.45
N GLU A 44 -3.87 -27.55 17.20
CA GLU A 44 -3.98 -28.60 18.23
C GLU A 44 -3.07 -28.33 19.44
N MET A 45 -1.99 -27.58 19.26
CA MET A 45 -1.04 -27.20 20.31
C MET A 45 -1.41 -25.90 21.04
N GLY A 46 -2.56 -25.28 20.72
CA GLY A 46 -3.02 -24.01 21.29
C GLY A 46 -3.22 -22.90 20.26
N GLY A 47 -3.69 -21.74 20.75
CA GLY A 47 -3.96 -20.56 19.94
C GLY A 47 -2.86 -19.50 20.03
N ARG A 48 -2.60 -18.80 18.93
CA ARG A 48 -1.73 -17.62 18.88
C ARG A 48 -2.31 -16.51 18.01
N THR A 49 -1.96 -15.28 18.33
CA THR A 49 -2.22 -14.12 17.45
C THR A 49 -0.98 -13.85 16.60
N VAL A 50 -1.18 -13.73 15.29
CA VAL A 50 -0.15 -13.39 14.31
C VAL A 50 -0.39 -11.98 13.80
N ASN A 51 0.59 -11.10 13.97
CA ASN A 51 0.57 -9.73 13.47
C ASN A 51 1.49 -9.63 12.26
N PHE A 52 0.95 -9.23 11.12
CA PHE A 52 1.66 -9.18 9.84
C PHE A 52 1.52 -7.78 9.20
N PRO A 53 2.60 -6.95 9.17
CA PRO A 53 2.59 -5.71 8.42
C PRO A 53 2.63 -6.01 6.92
N ARG A 54 1.64 -5.50 6.18
CA ARG A 54 1.56 -5.62 4.73
C ARG A 54 1.70 -4.25 4.09
N SER A 55 2.71 -4.11 3.25
CA SER A 55 2.94 -2.96 2.35
C SER A 55 2.94 -3.46 0.90
N CYS A 56 3.14 -2.56 -0.07
CA CYS A 56 3.50 -2.98 -1.44
C CYS A 56 4.72 -3.91 -1.40
N LEU A 57 4.65 -5.05 -2.09
CA LEU A 57 5.73 -6.03 -2.10
C LEU A 57 6.77 -5.79 -3.20
N HIS A 58 6.58 -4.76 -4.04
CA HIS A 58 7.43 -4.46 -5.21
C HIS A 58 7.78 -5.73 -6.02
N CYS A 59 6.74 -6.45 -6.42
CA CYS A 59 6.83 -7.76 -7.03
C CYS A 59 7.82 -7.80 -8.21
N GLU A 60 8.48 -8.95 -8.41
CA GLU A 60 9.37 -9.14 -9.54
C GLU A 60 8.64 -8.96 -10.89
N THR A 61 7.45 -9.55 -10.97
CA THR A 61 6.51 -9.40 -12.10
C THR A 61 5.24 -8.69 -11.62
N PRO A 62 5.21 -7.35 -11.63
CA PRO A 62 4.12 -6.58 -11.04
C PRO A 62 2.91 -6.49 -11.98
N ALA A 63 1.83 -7.21 -11.65
CA ALA A 63 0.56 -7.17 -12.39
C ALA A 63 0.01 -5.74 -12.53
N CYS A 64 0.18 -4.91 -11.49
CA CYS A 64 -0.23 -3.51 -11.48
C CYS A 64 0.47 -2.63 -12.54
N VAL A 65 1.69 -3.00 -12.98
CA VAL A 65 2.39 -2.35 -14.09
C VAL A 65 1.81 -2.81 -15.42
N THR A 66 1.62 -4.12 -15.58
CA THR A 66 1.08 -4.71 -16.82
C THR A 66 -0.30 -4.17 -17.20
N VAL A 67 -1.18 -3.91 -16.21
CA VAL A 67 -2.55 -3.45 -16.48
C VAL A 67 -2.70 -1.93 -16.59
N CYS A 68 -1.65 -1.15 -16.32
CA CYS A 68 -1.77 0.31 -16.29
C CYS A 68 -1.87 0.87 -17.72
N PRO A 69 -3.01 1.48 -18.12
CA PRO A 69 -3.22 1.88 -19.51
C PRO A 69 -2.40 3.11 -19.92
N THR A 70 -1.93 3.91 -18.95
CA THR A 70 -1.19 5.14 -19.19
C THR A 70 0.32 4.98 -19.00
N GLY A 71 0.78 3.80 -18.57
CA GLY A 71 2.16 3.59 -18.15
C GLY A 71 2.55 4.34 -16.87
N ALA A 72 1.56 4.78 -16.07
CA ALA A 72 1.81 5.43 -14.78
C ALA A 72 2.45 4.48 -13.77
N SER A 73 1.99 3.24 -13.67
CA SER A 73 2.67 2.22 -12.87
C SER A 73 3.91 1.73 -13.61
N TYR A 74 5.09 1.75 -12.99
CA TYR A 74 6.32 1.24 -13.60
C TYR A 74 7.24 0.59 -12.56
N LYS A 75 8.11 -0.33 -13.01
CA LYS A 75 9.20 -0.89 -12.20
C LYS A 75 10.49 -0.15 -12.53
N ARG A 76 11.11 0.49 -11.54
CA ARG A 76 12.38 1.18 -11.72
C ARG A 76 13.49 0.16 -11.95
N ALA A 77 14.24 0.33 -13.05
CA ALA A 77 15.23 -0.65 -13.49
C ALA A 77 16.46 -0.76 -12.56
N SER A 78 16.79 0.30 -11.82
CA SER A 78 18.01 0.35 -11.00
C SER A 78 17.93 -0.51 -9.74
N ASP A 79 16.75 -0.68 -9.16
CA ASP A 79 16.55 -1.31 -7.85
C ASP A 79 15.26 -2.14 -7.73
N GLY A 80 14.46 -2.23 -8.80
CA GLY A 80 13.25 -3.04 -8.85
C GLY A 80 12.05 -2.45 -8.11
N ILE A 81 12.13 -1.21 -7.60
CA ILE A 81 11.02 -0.58 -6.90
C ILE A 81 9.89 -0.28 -7.90
N VAL A 82 8.72 -0.84 -7.62
CA VAL A 82 7.47 -0.52 -8.32
C VAL A 82 6.91 0.81 -7.82
N LEU A 83 6.75 1.78 -8.72
CA LEU A 83 6.34 3.15 -8.44
C LEU A 83 5.14 3.55 -9.32
N ILE A 84 4.52 4.67 -8.97
CA ILE A 84 3.44 5.30 -9.74
C ILE A 84 3.89 6.71 -10.11
N ASP A 85 3.83 7.03 -11.40
CA ASP A 85 3.96 8.38 -11.95
C ASP A 85 2.57 9.06 -11.88
N GLU A 86 2.44 10.03 -10.98
CA GLU A 86 1.17 10.66 -10.65
C GLU A 86 0.66 11.55 -11.79
N ASP A 87 1.55 12.18 -12.54
CA ASP A 87 1.21 13.04 -13.68
C ASP A 87 0.57 12.24 -14.83
N LYS A 88 0.88 10.94 -14.91
CA LYS A 88 0.27 10.02 -15.88
C LYS A 88 -0.92 9.25 -15.31
N CYS A 89 -1.16 9.30 -14.01
CA CYS A 89 -2.20 8.52 -13.37
C CYS A 89 -3.58 9.17 -13.57
N ILE A 90 -4.51 8.42 -14.17
CA ILE A 90 -5.88 8.88 -14.42
C ILE A 90 -6.89 8.39 -13.37
N GLY A 91 -6.43 7.79 -12.26
CA GLY A 91 -7.30 7.33 -11.18
C GLY A 91 -8.24 6.17 -11.53
N CYS A 92 -7.96 5.40 -12.59
CA CYS A 92 -8.82 4.30 -13.04
C CYS A 92 -8.86 3.08 -12.10
N LYS A 93 -7.93 2.98 -11.14
CA LYS A 93 -7.82 1.91 -10.12
C LYS A 93 -7.56 0.49 -10.63
N LEU A 94 -7.30 0.31 -11.93
CA LEU A 94 -6.96 -1.01 -12.51
C LEU A 94 -5.74 -1.65 -11.83
N CYS A 95 -4.74 -0.85 -11.47
CA CYS A 95 -3.54 -1.32 -10.76
C CYS A 95 -3.87 -1.94 -9.39
N SER A 96 -4.75 -1.31 -8.60
CA SER A 96 -5.22 -1.84 -7.32
C SER A 96 -6.05 -3.10 -7.50
N TRP A 97 -6.94 -3.11 -8.50
CA TRP A 97 -7.78 -4.28 -8.80
C TRP A 97 -6.97 -5.50 -9.24
N ALA A 98 -5.90 -5.29 -10.01
CA ALA A 98 -5.03 -6.36 -10.46
C ALA A 98 -4.02 -6.83 -9.39
N CYS A 99 -3.78 -6.03 -8.35
CA CYS A 99 -2.83 -6.37 -7.30
C CYS A 99 -3.39 -7.51 -6.44
N PRO A 100 -2.69 -8.67 -6.33
CA PRO A 100 -3.16 -9.75 -5.46
C PRO A 100 -3.08 -9.41 -3.97
N TYR A 101 -2.47 -8.27 -3.62
CA TYR A 101 -2.30 -7.81 -2.24
C TYR A 101 -3.19 -6.62 -1.87
N GLY A 102 -3.93 -6.06 -2.84
CA GLY A 102 -4.63 -4.78 -2.73
C GLY A 102 -3.85 -3.62 -3.34
#